data_AF-A0A073KC15-F1
#
_entry.id   AF-A0A073KC15-F1
#
_cell.length_a   1.000
_cell.length_b   1.000
_cell.length_c   1.000
_cell.angle_alpha   90.00
_cell.angle_beta   90.00
_cell.angle_gamma   90.00
#
_symmetry.space_group_name_H-M   'P 1'
#
loop_
_entity.id
_entity.type
_entity.pdbx_description
1 polymer ?
#
loop_
_entity_poly.entity_id
_entity_poly.type
_entity_poly.pdbx_seq_one_letter_code
_entity_poly.pdbx_strand_id
1 'polypeptide(L)' 'MRPETVITYELKILTGVGEVVERFTKTYDTDVYDEDKESTDWMFINFKMEDLKEKHGDGIVLLEVSMDRGALN' A
#
# COMPACT_ATOMS: atom_id res chain seq x y z
N MET A 1 -19.75 7.91 -14.33
CA MET A 1 -18.73 7.13 -13.63
C MET A 1 -18.86 7.49 -12.15
N ARG A 2 -18.74 6.54 -11.22
CA ARG A 2 -18.65 6.91 -9.79
C ARG A 2 -17.25 7.50 -9.53
N PRO A 3 -17.10 8.49 -8.64
CA PRO A 3 -15.79 9.07 -8.36
C PRO A 3 -14.84 8.01 -7.81
N GLU A 4 -13.63 7.94 -8.36
CA GLU A 4 -12.61 6.96 -7.94
C GLU A 4 -11.40 7.65 -7.32
N THR A 5 -10.91 7.08 -6.22
CA THR A 5 -9.67 7.49 -5.58
C THR A 5 -8.59 6.48 -5.91
N VAL A 6 -7.52 6.93 -6.53
CA VAL A 6 -6.34 6.12 -6.85
C VAL A 6 -5.25 6.43 -5.85
N ILE A 7 -4.68 5.38 -5.27
CA ILE A 7 -3.63 5.50 -4.27
C ILE A 7 -2.43 4.70 -4.73
N THR A 8 -1.28 5.36 -4.76
CA THR A 8 0.01 4.70 -4.94
C THR A 8 0.70 4.62 -3.58
N TYR A 9 0.85 3.40 -3.09
CA TYR A 9 1.57 3.06 -1.88
C TYR A 9 3.01 2.75 -2.25
N GLU A 10 3.96 3.36 -1.56
CA GLU A 10 5.38 3.07 -1.66
C GLU A 10 5.89 2.61 -0.29
N LEU A 11 6.29 1.35 -0.22
CA LEU A 11 6.75 0.68 1.00
C LEU A 11 8.27 0.51 0.92
N LYS A 12 8.98 1.14 1.85
CA LYS A 12 10.41 0.89 2.04
C LYS A 12 10.58 -0.24 3.05
N ILE A 13 11.19 -1.33 2.63
CA ILE A 13 11.40 -2.53 3.45
C ILE A 13 12.89 -2.85 3.58
N LEU A 14 13.28 -3.39 4.73
CA LEU A 14 14.58 -4.04 4.90
C LEU A 14 14.43 -5.54 4.67
N THR A 15 15.27 -6.09 3.80
CA THR A 15 15.36 -7.53 3.53
C THR A 15 16.71 -8.08 4.02
N GLY A 16 16.91 -9.40 3.94
CA GLY A 16 18.20 -10.02 4.25
C GLY A 16 19.36 -9.57 3.36
N VAL A 17 19.09 -8.89 2.23
CA VAL A 17 20.11 -8.42 1.26
C VAL A 17 20.21 -6.90 1.18
N GLY A 18 19.40 -6.17 1.93
CA GLY A 18 19.40 -4.71 1.96
C GLY A 18 18.00 -4.08 1.87
N GLU A 19 17.97 -2.76 1.71
CA GLU A 19 16.73 -1.99 1.58
C GLU A 19 16.16 -2.08 0.17
N VAL A 20 14.84 -2.28 0.08
CA VAL A 20 14.09 -2.35 -1.17
C VAL A 20 12.88 -1.45 -1.07
N VAL A 21 12.48 -0.86 -2.19
CA VAL A 21 11.27 -0.05 -2.31
C VAL A 21 10.28 -0.76 -3.21
N GLU A 22 9.07 -1.00 -2.71
CA GLU A 22 7.99 -1.69 -3.44
C GLU A 22 6.82 -0.72 -3.63
N ARG A 23 6.30 -0.66 -4.86
CA ARG A 23 5.22 0.26 -5.24
C ARG A 23 3.98 -0.49 -5.67
N PHE A 24 2.83 -0.08 -5.14
CA PHE A 24 1.53 -0.68 -5.43
C PHE A 24 0.52 0.43 -5.71
N THR A 25 -0.28 0.25 -6.76
CA THR A 25 -1.40 1.16 -7.05
C THR A 25 -2.71 0.43 -6.82
N LYS A 26 -3.64 1.07 -6.13
CA LYS A 26 -5.00 0.57 -5.90
C LYS A 26 -6.01 1.67 -6.14
N THR A 27 -7.11 1.31 -6.79
CA THR A 27 -8.27 2.19 -6.99
C THR A 27 -9.39 1.76 -6.06
N TYR A 28 -10.06 2.75 -5.47
CA TYR A 28 -11.20 2.59 -4.59
C TYR A 28 -12.38 3.45 -5.09
N ASP A 29 -13.59 3.00 -4.82
CA ASP A 29 -14.76 3.86 -4.87
C ASP A 29 -14.59 4.95 -3.79
N THR A 30 -14.68 6.21 -4.18
CA THR A 30 -14.35 7.35 -3.30
C THR A 30 -15.29 7.43 -2.11
N ASP A 31 -16.58 7.18 -2.31
CA ASP A 31 -17.57 7.31 -1.23
C ASP A 31 -17.28 6.27 -0.13
N VAL A 32 -16.92 5.05 -0.52
CA VAL A 32 -16.55 3.98 0.42
C VAL A 32 -15.20 4.22 1.07
N TYR A 33 -14.20 4.65 0.30
CA TYR A 33 -12.85 4.90 0.84
C TYR A 33 -12.87 6.04 1.87
N ASP A 34 -13.67 7.08 1.62
CA ASP A 34 -13.74 8.25 2.47
C ASP A 34 -14.38 8.00 3.84
N GLU A 35 -15.15 6.91 4.00
CA GLU A 35 -15.72 6.51 5.29
C GLU A 35 -14.66 6.07 6.30
N ASP A 36 -13.61 5.36 5.86
CA ASP A 36 -12.52 4.89 6.73
C ASP A 36 -11.21 4.67 5.96
N LYS A 37 -10.59 5.80 5.58
CA LYS A 37 -9.34 5.84 4.80
C LYS A 37 -8.20 5.12 5.50
N GLU A 38 -8.02 5.41 6.78
CA GLU A 38 -6.88 4.93 7.56
C GLU A 38 -6.92 3.41 7.73
N SER A 39 -8.06 2.85 8.13
CA SER A 39 -8.18 1.39 8.25
C SER A 39 -8.06 0.70 6.89
N THR A 40 -8.62 1.31 5.83
CA THR A 40 -8.53 0.76 4.46
C THR A 40 -7.08 0.71 3.98
N ASP A 41 -6.31 1.78 4.21
CA ASP A 41 -4.89 1.85 3.86
C ASP A 41 -4.07 0.80 4.62
N TRP A 42 -4.23 0.72 5.95
CA TRP A 42 -3.51 -0.27 6.75
C TRP A 42 -3.88 -1.71 6.40
N MET A 43 -5.14 -1.98 6.07
CA MET A 43 -5.56 -3.30 5.61
C MET A 43 -4.85 -3.68 4.31
N PHE A 44 -4.78 -2.75 3.34
CA PHE A 44 -4.08 -2.98 2.09
C PHE A 44 -2.57 -3.17 2.28
N ILE A 45 -1.93 -2.32 3.11
CA ILE A 45 -0.51 -2.43 3.43
C ILE A 45 -0.21 -3.77 4.10
N ASN A 46 -1.01 -4.19 5.08
CA ASN A 46 -0.84 -5.49 5.75
C ASN A 46 -0.98 -6.66 4.76
N PHE A 47 -1.98 -6.61 3.87
CA PHE A 47 -2.12 -7.60 2.81
C PHE A 47 -0.87 -7.65 1.92
N LYS A 48 -0.33 -6.48 1.52
CA LYS A 48 0.90 -6.41 0.73
C LYS A 48 2.16 -6.82 1.48
N MET A 49 2.22 -6.62 2.79
CA MET A 49 3.34 -7.12 3.59
C MET A 49 3.38 -8.64 3.63
N GLU A 50 2.24 -9.33 3.64
CA GLU A 50 2.21 -10.80 3.51
C GLU A 50 2.69 -11.25 2.13
N ASP A 51 2.20 -10.64 1.03
CA ASP A 51 2.71 -10.89 -0.33
C ASP A 51 4.24 -10.70 -0.42
N LEU A 52 4.76 -9.66 0.27
CA LEU A 52 6.19 -9.34 0.27
C LEU A 52 7.03 -10.32 1.09
N LYS A 53 6.48 -10.90 2.17
CA LYS A 53 7.14 -11.98 2.93
C LYS A 53 7.30 -13.23 2.06
N GLU A 54 6.30 -13.57 1.24
CA GLU A 54 6.42 -14.69 0.30
C GLU A 54 7.52 -14.44 -0.76
N LYS A 55 7.68 -13.18 -1.20
CA LYS A 55 8.67 -12.79 -2.22
C LYS A 55 10.10 -12.67 -1.68
N HIS A 56 10.27 -12.07 -0.50
CA HIS A 56 11.58 -11.67 0.05
C HIS A 56 11.99 -12.47 1.30
N GLY A 57 11.12 -13.34 1.80
CA GLY A 57 11.27 -14.11 3.02
C GLY A 57 10.60 -13.47 4.24
N ASP A 58 10.32 -14.26 5.27
CA ASP A 58 9.59 -13.82 6.48
C ASP A 58 10.33 -12.77 7.33
N GLY A 59 11.63 -12.59 7.10
CA GLY A 59 12.50 -11.70 7.88
C GLY A 59 12.45 -10.22 7.46
N ILE A 60 11.47 -9.79 6.66
CA ILE A 60 11.38 -8.39 6.22
C ILE A 60 10.85 -7.46 7.32
N VAL A 61 11.33 -6.23 7.32
CA VAL A 61 10.88 -5.16 8.24
C VAL A 61 10.40 -3.97 7.43
N LEU A 62 9.19 -3.49 7.72
CA LEU A 62 8.67 -2.25 7.14
C LEU A 62 9.36 -1.06 7.81
N LEU A 63 10.05 -0.24 7.02
CA LEU A 63 10.79 0.94 7.50
C LEU A 63 9.99 2.22 7.33
N GLU A 64 9.38 2.39 6.16
CA GLU A 64 8.66 3.62 5.80
C GLU A 64 7.48 3.29 4.88
N VAL A 65 6.39 4.04 5.07
CA VAL A 65 5.22 4.04 4.20
C VAL A 65 5.04 5.45 3.68
N SER A 66 4.96 5.60 2.37
CA SER A 66 4.49 6.83 1.74
C SER A 66 3.33 6.53 0.80
N MET A 67 2.43 7.49 0.66
CA MET A 67 1.20 7.35 -0.11
C MET A 67 0.93 8.61 -0.90
N ASP A 68 0.72 8.46 -2.20
CA ASP A 68 0.22 9.51 -3.09
C ASP A 68 -1.23 9.20 -3.48
N ARG A 69 -2.12 10.19 -3.35
CA ARG A 69 -3.56 10.03 -3.57
C ARG A 69 -4.00 10.95 -4.71
N GLY A 70 -4.56 10.38 -5.76
CA GLY A 70 -5.13 11.10 -6.90
C GLY A 70 -6.62 10.79 -7.07
N ALA A 71 -7.37 11.76 -7.59
CA ALA A 71 -8.75 11.56 -8.02
C ALA A 71 -8.78 11.21 -9.52
N LEU A 72 -9.56 10.20 -9.90
CA LEU A 72 -9.97 9.98 -11.28
C LEU A 72 -11.39 10.53 -11.46
N ASN A 73 -11.54 11.46 -12.40
CA ASN A 73 -12.82 12.08 -12.78
C ASN A 73 -13.50 11.29 -13.91
#